data_AF-A0A5M9JXW3-F1
#
_entry.id   AF-A0A5M9JXW3-F1
#
_cell.length_a   1.000
_cell.length_b   1.000
_cell.length_c   1.000
_cell.angle_alpha   90.00
_cell.angle_beta   90.00
_cell.angle_gamma   90.00
#
_symmetry.space_group_name_H-M   'P 1'
#
loop_
_entity.id
_entity.type
_entity.pdbx_description
1 polymer ?
#
loop_
_entity_poly.entity_id
_entity_poly.type
_entity_poly.pdbx_seq_one_letter_code
_entity_poly.pdbx_strand_id
1 'polypeptide(L)'
;MADLPNESPYPSSAIEAVAATIDEFIDQLQLTWAINSAKGVSESPNHPNPSSIFHLPSPISHPLFSPQLTPPALHPGSRLAREIELQLIRTVGITVAPEEIYNRIGMELNRLVHQVDRAANPLFHDILVCCYRLMEGWHDQGLFHGVQSIADSVRDAVELEQRRRVVAYGPPSVRDLQRIQRMERTMAVDHKLRGDIEAYIERLEAIIAGFPAEEENDDDAGIDRGRSDNAENNDGNGDAETGEKNSDKAV
;
A
#
# COMPACT_ATOMS: atom_id res chain seq x y z
N MET A 1 10.20 34.68 -37.25
CA MET A 1 10.75 33.67 -36.33
C MET A 1 9.63 33.32 -35.38
N ALA A 2 9.16 32.07 -35.41
CA ALA A 2 8.07 31.63 -34.55
C ALA A 2 8.65 31.25 -33.18
N ASP A 3 8.10 31.85 -32.12
CA ASP A 3 8.39 31.47 -30.74
C ASP A 3 7.93 30.04 -30.50
N LEU A 4 8.85 29.20 -29.99
CA LEU A 4 8.52 27.88 -29.49
C LEU A 4 7.90 28.02 -28.09
N PRO A 5 6.76 27.39 -27.78
CA PRO A 5 6.23 27.36 -26.43
C PRO A 5 7.12 26.46 -25.58
N ASN A 6 7.94 27.10 -24.75
CA ASN A 6 8.88 26.44 -23.86
C ASN A 6 8.27 26.39 -22.44
N GLU A 7 7.08 25.79 -22.31
CA GLU A 7 6.53 25.42 -21.01
C GLU A 7 6.28 23.92 -21.03
N SER A 8 7.34 23.21 -20.67
CA SER A 8 7.21 21.83 -20.25
C SER A 8 6.71 21.80 -18.80
N PRO A 9 5.73 20.94 -18.44
CA PRO A 9 5.17 20.88 -17.09
C PRO A 9 6.08 20.06 -16.17
N TYR A 10 7.37 20.41 -16.12
CA TYR A 10 8.27 19.82 -15.14
C TYR A 10 8.20 20.63 -13.85
N PRO A 11 8.06 19.98 -12.68
CA PRO A 11 8.15 20.66 -11.40
C PRO A 11 9.48 21.43 -11.31
N SER A 12 9.39 22.67 -10.83
CA SER A 12 10.47 23.66 -10.80
C SER A 12 11.65 23.22 -9.92
N SER A 13 11.44 22.21 -9.06
CA SER A 13 12.43 21.62 -8.18
C SER A 13 12.13 20.16 -7.83
N ALA A 14 13.14 19.41 -7.38
CA ALA A 14 12.98 18.03 -6.91
C ALA A 14 11.97 17.90 -5.75
N ILE A 15 11.84 18.93 -4.92
CA ILE A 15 10.88 18.97 -3.80
C ILE A 15 9.44 19.01 -4.33
N GLU A 16 9.17 19.83 -5.35
CA GLU A 16 7.86 19.90 -5.99
C GLU A 16 7.48 18.58 -6.67
N ALA A 17 8.45 17.90 -7.29
CA ALA A 17 8.24 16.58 -7.89
C ALA A 17 7.83 15.54 -6.83
N VAL A 18 8.56 15.51 -5.72
CA VAL A 18 8.27 14.60 -4.60
C VAL A 18 6.90 14.91 -4.00
N ALA A 19 6.59 16.17 -3.74
CA ALA A 19 5.29 16.57 -3.21
C ALA A 19 4.14 16.12 -4.13
N ALA A 20 4.27 16.34 -5.44
CA ALA A 20 3.27 15.91 -6.41
C ALA A 20 3.07 14.39 -6.42
N THR A 21 4.15 13.60 -6.35
CA THR A 21 4.05 12.13 -6.26
C THR A 21 3.37 11.67 -4.97
N ILE A 22 3.65 12.33 -3.84
CA ILE A 22 3.00 11.99 -2.57
C ILE A 22 1.51 12.36 -2.61
N ASP A 23 1.17 13.52 -3.17
CA ASP A 23 -0.23 13.94 -3.32
C ASP A 23 -1.01 12.98 -4.24
N GLU A 24 -0.42 12.54 -5.35
CA GLU A 24 -1.02 11.52 -6.22
C GLU A 24 -1.30 10.21 -5.46
N PHE A 25 -0.36 9.76 -4.62
CA PHE A 25 -0.57 8.60 -3.76
C PHE A 25 -1.75 8.80 -2.79
N ILE A 26 -1.86 9.98 -2.16
CA ILE A 26 -2.98 10.29 -1.26
C ILE A 26 -4.32 10.28 -2.02
N ASP A 27 -4.36 10.84 -3.23
CA ASP A 27 -5.56 10.84 -4.07
C ASP A 27 -5.98 9.40 -4.46
N GLN A 28 -5.02 8.52 -4.75
CA GLN A 28 -5.29 7.11 -5.03
C GLN A 28 -5.89 6.39 -3.80
N LEU A 29 -5.39 6.69 -2.59
CA LEU A 29 -5.99 6.14 -1.36
C LEU A 29 -7.43 6.63 -1.15
N GLN A 30 -7.71 7.90 -1.44
CA GLN A 30 -9.07 8.45 -1.37
C GLN A 30 -10.00 7.82 -2.41
N LEU A 31 -9.52 7.61 -3.64
CA LEU A 31 -10.30 6.91 -4.67
C LEU A 31 -10.60 5.47 -4.26
N THR A 32 -9.61 4.77 -3.71
CA THR A 32 -9.76 3.40 -3.19
C THR A 32 -10.82 3.35 -2.09
N TRP A 33 -10.79 4.31 -1.17
CA TRP A 33 -11.83 4.47 -0.15
C TRP A 33 -13.21 4.70 -0.79
N ALA A 34 -13.34 5.61 -1.74
CA ALA A 34 -14.62 5.96 -2.37
C ALA A 34 -15.25 4.75 -3.07
N ILE A 35 -14.45 3.97 -3.79
CA ILE A 35 -14.90 2.74 -4.48
C ILE A 35 -15.38 1.70 -3.46
N ASN A 36 -14.60 1.44 -2.41
CA ASN A 36 -14.96 0.43 -1.41
C ASN A 36 -16.18 0.85 -0.58
N SER A 37 -16.32 2.15 -0.30
CA SER A 37 -17.49 2.71 0.39
C SER A 37 -18.74 2.59 -0.48
N ALA A 38 -18.64 2.85 -1.79
CA ALA A 38 -19.76 2.73 -2.72
C ALA A 38 -20.21 1.28 -2.94
N LYS A 39 -19.28 0.33 -2.88
CA LYS A 39 -19.57 -1.12 -2.98
C LYS A 39 -20.21 -1.71 -1.72
N GLY A 40 -20.34 -0.94 -0.63
CA GLY A 40 -20.93 -1.43 0.62
C GLY A 40 -20.12 -2.53 1.29
N VAL A 41 -18.79 -2.55 1.10
CA VAL A 41 -17.86 -3.50 1.77
C VAL A 41 -17.71 -3.10 3.25
N SER A 42 -18.83 -3.16 3.97
CA SER A 42 -18.95 -3.04 5.42
C SER A 42 -19.70 -4.23 6.05
N GLU A 43 -20.05 -5.26 5.27
CA GLU A 43 -20.70 -6.45 5.82
C GLU A 43 -19.88 -7.72 5.54
N SER A 44 -19.35 -8.28 6.63
CA SER A 44 -18.66 -9.55 6.72
C SER A 44 -19.64 -10.72 6.51
N PRO A 45 -19.24 -11.83 5.86
CA PRO A 45 -20.06 -13.02 5.83
C PRO A 45 -20.05 -13.73 7.19
N ASN A 46 -21.25 -14.05 7.65
CA ASN A 46 -21.60 -14.84 8.83
C ASN A 46 -20.60 -15.98 9.17
N HIS A 47 -20.12 -16.00 10.42
CA HIS A 47 -20.11 -17.23 11.24
C HIS A 47 -20.10 -16.91 12.76
N PRO A 48 -20.73 -17.73 13.62
CA PRO A 48 -20.97 -17.40 15.02
C PRO A 48 -19.80 -17.76 15.97
N ASN A 49 -19.66 -16.90 16.98
CA ASN A 49 -18.87 -16.86 18.23
C ASN A 49 -18.71 -18.19 19.05
N PRO A 50 -18.07 -18.20 20.26
CA PRO A 50 -16.85 -17.52 20.80
C PRO A 50 -15.92 -18.50 21.59
N SER A 51 -14.70 -18.09 21.97
CA SER A 51 -14.08 -18.41 23.29
C SER A 51 -12.72 -17.73 23.53
N SER A 52 -12.66 -16.97 24.64
CA SER A 52 -11.53 -16.83 25.60
C SER A 52 -10.20 -16.19 25.16
N ILE A 53 -9.46 -15.36 25.90
CA ILE A 53 -9.44 -14.82 27.27
C ILE A 53 -8.34 -13.71 27.21
N PHE A 54 -8.52 -12.54 27.83
CA PHE A 54 -7.54 -11.94 28.76
C PHE A 54 -8.08 -10.64 29.40
N HIS A 55 -7.88 -10.54 30.71
CA HIS A 55 -8.36 -9.54 31.66
C HIS A 55 -7.72 -8.15 31.51
N LEU A 56 -8.58 -7.12 31.42
CA LEU A 56 -8.75 -5.92 32.28
C LEU A 56 -7.62 -5.47 33.24
N PRO A 57 -7.49 -4.13 33.49
CA PRO A 57 -8.37 -3.48 34.48
C PRO A 57 -8.98 -2.10 34.08
N SER A 58 -10.24 -1.92 34.50
CA SER A 58 -11.00 -0.66 34.68
C SER A 58 -10.70 -0.08 36.11
N PRO A 59 -11.30 1.04 36.62
CA PRO A 59 -12.52 1.75 36.16
C PRO A 59 -12.58 3.29 36.33
N ILE A 60 -13.42 3.96 35.52
CA ILE A 60 -14.22 5.12 35.96
C ILE A 60 -15.62 5.01 35.32
N SER A 61 -16.65 5.26 36.14
CA SER A 61 -18.06 4.95 35.95
C SER A 61 -18.91 6.04 35.26
N HIS A 62 -20.00 5.57 34.63
CA HIS A 62 -21.29 6.24 34.26
C HIS A 62 -21.47 6.75 32.80
N PRO A 63 -22.72 6.81 32.25
CA PRO A 63 -23.42 5.65 31.66
C PRO A 63 -24.11 5.95 30.29
N LEU A 64 -24.62 4.89 29.64
CA LEU A 64 -25.68 4.88 28.61
C LEU A 64 -25.40 5.64 27.29
N PHE A 65 -24.98 4.93 26.23
CA PHE A 65 -25.57 5.01 24.88
C PHE A 65 -24.99 3.88 23.98
N SER A 66 -25.91 3.18 23.31
CA SER A 66 -25.87 2.20 22.21
C SER A 66 -24.56 1.52 21.75
N PRO A 67 -24.62 0.23 21.33
CA PRO A 67 -23.45 -0.48 20.80
C PRO A 67 -23.08 0.14 19.45
N GLN A 68 -21.97 0.86 19.39
CA GLN A 68 -21.33 1.11 18.10
C GLN A 68 -20.88 -0.24 17.55
N LEU A 69 -21.46 -0.64 16.42
CA LEU A 69 -20.79 -1.54 15.50
C LEU A 69 -19.43 -0.91 15.19
N THR A 70 -18.37 -1.48 15.75
CA THR A 70 -17.02 -1.22 15.26
C THR A 70 -16.98 -1.65 13.79
N PRO A 71 -16.72 -0.74 12.84
CA PRO A 71 -16.50 -1.14 11.45
C PRO A 71 -15.23 -2.02 11.38
N PRO A 72 -15.09 -2.88 10.36
CA PRO A 72 -13.99 -3.84 10.31
C PRO A 72 -12.68 -3.06 10.15
N ALA A 73 -11.87 -3.07 11.21
CA ALA A 73 -10.49 -2.62 11.16
C ALA A 73 -9.80 -3.36 10.01
N LEU A 74 -9.19 -2.60 9.09
CA LEU A 74 -8.43 -3.11 7.96
C LEU A 74 -7.51 -4.26 8.43
N HIS A 75 -7.85 -5.51 8.12
CA HIS A 75 -7.22 -6.66 8.79
C HIS A 75 -5.76 -6.75 8.31
N PRO A 76 -4.78 -6.81 9.23
CA PRO A 76 -3.39 -7.09 8.87
C PRO A 76 -3.31 -8.39 8.10
N GLY A 77 -2.84 -8.37 6.86
CA GLY A 77 -2.79 -9.55 5.99
C GLY A 77 -4.00 -9.77 5.09
N SER A 78 -5.00 -8.89 5.08
CA SER A 78 -5.98 -8.84 3.98
C SER A 78 -5.30 -8.44 2.67
N ARG A 79 -5.89 -8.84 1.54
CA ARG A 79 -5.40 -8.46 0.20
C ARG A 79 -5.30 -6.94 0.05
N LEU A 80 -6.35 -6.21 0.45
CA LEU A 80 -6.36 -4.75 0.43
C LEU A 80 -5.22 -4.14 1.26
N ALA A 81 -4.94 -4.67 2.45
CA ALA A 81 -3.81 -4.20 3.26
C ALA A 81 -2.46 -4.41 2.55
N ARG A 82 -2.28 -5.54 1.85
CA ARG A 82 -1.07 -5.81 1.06
C ARG A 82 -0.97 -4.93 -0.18
N GLU A 83 -2.07 -4.62 -0.83
CA GLU A 83 -2.11 -3.70 -1.96
C GLU A 83 -1.78 -2.25 -1.52
N ILE A 84 -2.30 -1.80 -0.38
CA ILE A 84 -1.94 -0.52 0.24
C ILE A 84 -0.44 -0.48 0.57
N GLU A 85 0.07 -1.54 1.19
CA GLU A 85 1.49 -1.67 1.52
C GLU A 85 2.38 -1.61 0.28
N LEU A 86 1.98 -2.31 -0.80
CA LEU A 86 2.67 -2.30 -2.08
C LEU A 86 2.69 -0.90 -2.71
N GLN A 87 1.58 -0.17 -2.69
CA GLN A 87 1.55 1.19 -3.22
C GLN A 87 2.40 2.14 -2.39
N LEU A 88 2.32 2.03 -1.06
CA LEU A 88 3.13 2.85 -0.15
C LEU A 88 4.62 2.64 -0.38
N ILE A 89 5.09 1.38 -0.45
CA ILE A 89 6.52 1.11 -0.64
C ILE A 89 7.00 1.54 -2.04
N ARG A 90 6.14 1.47 -3.08
CA ARG A 90 6.45 2.02 -4.41
C ARG A 90 6.62 3.52 -4.37
N THR A 91 5.74 4.25 -3.68
CA THR A 91 5.86 5.70 -3.47
C THR A 91 7.17 6.05 -2.77
N VAL A 92 7.56 5.28 -1.74
CA VAL A 92 8.87 5.43 -1.08
C VAL A 92 10.02 5.16 -2.07
N GLY A 93 9.93 4.10 -2.87
CA GLY A 93 10.95 3.75 -3.86
C GLY A 93 11.15 4.81 -4.94
N ILE A 94 10.07 5.45 -5.39
CA ILE A 94 10.14 6.52 -6.39
C ILE A 94 10.77 7.77 -5.78
N THR A 95 10.28 8.20 -4.62
CA THR A 95 10.63 9.49 -4.01
C THR A 95 11.94 9.46 -3.22
N VAL A 96 12.31 8.31 -2.64
CA VAL A 96 13.42 8.15 -1.68
C VAL A 96 13.28 9.12 -0.50
N ALA A 97 12.02 9.38 -0.11
CA ALA A 97 11.65 10.45 0.81
C ALA A 97 10.75 9.96 1.96
N PRO A 98 11.19 8.97 2.75
CA PRO A 98 10.32 8.35 3.75
C PRO A 98 9.81 9.35 4.79
N GLU A 99 10.62 10.34 5.18
CA GLU A 99 10.21 11.39 6.12
C GLU A 99 9.08 12.28 5.58
N GLU A 100 9.15 12.68 4.31
CA GLU A 100 8.12 13.52 3.69
C GLU A 100 6.79 12.77 3.55
N ILE A 101 6.85 11.49 3.17
CA ILE A 101 5.68 10.62 3.11
C ILE A 101 5.04 10.48 4.51
N TYR A 102 5.86 10.21 5.52
CA TYR A 102 5.41 10.05 6.90
C TYR A 102 4.73 11.33 7.43
N ASN A 103 5.36 12.50 7.20
CA ASN A 103 4.81 13.79 7.58
C ASN A 103 3.49 14.08 6.86
N ARG A 104 3.40 13.80 5.55
CA ARG A 104 2.17 14.03 4.77
C ARG A 104 1.01 13.16 5.25
N ILE A 105 1.24 11.88 5.53
CA ILE A 105 0.24 10.98 6.12
C ILE A 105 -0.22 11.51 7.49
N GLY A 106 0.72 11.93 8.34
CA GLY A 106 0.40 12.51 9.65
C GLY A 106 -0.45 13.77 9.56
N MET A 107 -0.20 14.65 8.58
CA MET A 107 -1.02 15.83 8.34
C MET A 107 -2.45 15.47 7.92
N GLU A 108 -2.63 14.48 7.05
CA GLU A 108 -3.96 14.02 6.63
C GLU A 108 -4.73 13.36 7.79
N LEU A 109 -4.06 12.56 8.62
CA LEU A 109 -4.66 12.04 9.85
C LEU A 109 -5.14 13.15 10.78
N ASN A 110 -4.31 14.16 11.02
CA ASN A 110 -4.70 15.32 11.83
C ASN A 110 -5.89 16.08 11.21
N ARG A 111 -5.95 16.19 9.88
CA ARG A 111 -7.08 16.81 9.17
C ARG A 111 -8.38 16.05 9.42
N LEU A 112 -8.36 14.72 9.40
CA LEU A 112 -9.51 13.86 9.69
C LEU A 112 -9.93 13.85 11.16
N VAL A 113 -9.06 14.23 12.10
CA VAL A 113 -9.43 14.36 13.50
C VAL A 113 -10.09 15.72 13.78
N HIS A 114 -9.63 16.78 13.09
CA HIS A 114 -9.99 18.16 13.44
C HIS A 114 -10.97 18.85 12.49
N GLN A 115 -11.02 18.46 11.21
CA GLN A 115 -11.75 19.21 10.17
C GLN A 115 -12.82 18.39 9.46
N VAL A 116 -12.55 17.11 9.20
CA VAL A 116 -13.48 16.19 8.56
C VAL A 116 -14.00 15.28 9.66
N ASP A 117 -15.32 15.11 9.80
CA ASP A 117 -15.84 14.18 10.81
C ASP A 117 -15.30 12.77 10.54
N ARG A 118 -14.53 12.21 11.48
CA ARG A 118 -14.03 10.81 11.41
C ARG A 118 -15.18 9.84 11.13
N ALA A 119 -16.37 10.10 11.65
CA ALA A 119 -17.54 9.27 11.42
C ALA A 119 -17.98 9.24 9.95
N ALA A 120 -17.67 10.28 9.17
CA ALA A 120 -17.98 10.35 7.74
C ALA A 120 -17.00 9.55 6.87
N ASN A 121 -15.76 9.31 7.34
CA ASN A 121 -14.71 8.67 6.54
C ASN A 121 -13.88 7.62 7.34
N PRO A 122 -14.51 6.63 7.98
CA PRO A 122 -13.82 5.70 8.87
C PRO A 122 -12.80 4.82 8.15
N LEU A 123 -13.12 4.34 6.94
CA LEU A 123 -12.22 3.48 6.17
C LEU A 123 -10.98 4.24 5.67
N PHE A 124 -11.12 5.49 5.20
CA PHE A 124 -9.95 6.28 4.79
C PHE A 124 -9.03 6.58 5.97
N HIS A 125 -9.60 6.88 7.14
CA HIS A 125 -8.83 7.01 8.38
C HIS A 125 -8.05 5.73 8.69
N ASP A 126 -8.68 4.56 8.61
CA ASP A 126 -8.03 3.28 8.91
C ASP A 126 -6.93 2.92 7.89
N ILE A 127 -7.12 3.25 6.62
CA ILE A 127 -6.07 3.15 5.58
C ILE A 127 -4.85 4.01 5.97
N LEU A 128 -5.07 5.29 6.34
CA LEU A 128 -3.96 6.17 6.73
C LEU A 128 -3.25 5.69 8.01
N VAL A 129 -3.98 5.17 9.00
CA VAL A 129 -3.39 4.55 10.19
C VAL A 129 -2.57 3.32 9.82
N CYS A 130 -3.04 2.51 8.86
CA CYS A 130 -2.28 1.38 8.34
C CYS A 130 -0.96 1.84 7.72
N CYS A 131 -0.99 2.84 6.84
CA CYS A 131 0.23 3.40 6.23
C CYS A 131 1.20 3.95 7.29
N TYR A 132 0.68 4.67 8.30
CA TYR A 132 1.49 5.22 9.38
C TYR A 132 2.23 4.13 10.16
N ARG A 133 1.54 3.04 10.53
CA ARG A 133 2.13 1.90 11.24
C ARG A 133 3.14 1.12 10.40
N LEU A 134 2.90 0.98 9.09
CA LEU A 134 3.87 0.36 8.18
C LEU A 134 5.17 1.17 8.14
N MET A 135 5.07 2.49 7.99
CA MET A 135 6.23 3.38 7.98
C MET A 135 7.00 3.33 9.30
N GLU A 136 6.31 3.33 10.45
CA GLU A 136 6.93 3.17 11.77
C GLU A 136 7.65 1.83 11.88
N GLY A 137 7.00 0.73 11.48
CA GLY A 137 7.61 -0.60 11.50
C GLY A 137 8.85 -0.71 10.61
N TRP A 138 8.85 -0.08 9.43
CA TRP A 138 10.03 -0.02 8.56
C TRP A 138 11.16 0.84 9.13
N HIS A 139 10.81 1.95 9.80
CA HIS A 139 11.77 2.79 10.50
C HIS A 139 12.47 2.00 11.62
N ASP A 140 11.71 1.30 12.45
CA ASP A 140 12.22 0.48 13.55
C ASP A 140 13.12 -0.67 13.08
N GLN A 141 12.82 -1.22 11.90
CA GLN A 141 13.67 -2.23 11.24
C GLN A 141 14.94 -1.64 10.63
N GLY A 142 15.11 -0.32 10.66
CA GLY A 142 16.25 0.38 10.08
C GLY A 142 16.23 0.42 8.55
N LEU A 143 15.09 0.20 7.91
CA LEU A 143 14.98 0.20 6.44
C LEU A 143 15.45 1.52 5.83
N PHE A 144 15.17 2.64 6.52
CA PHE A 144 15.53 4.00 6.09
C PHE A 144 16.79 4.54 6.76
N HIS A 145 17.59 3.68 7.39
CA HIS A 145 18.78 4.13 8.11
C HIS A 145 19.81 4.76 7.17
N GLY A 146 20.21 6.00 7.49
CA GLY A 146 21.24 6.73 6.74
C GLY A 146 20.72 7.45 5.49
N VAL A 147 19.41 7.38 5.18
CA VAL A 147 18.79 8.20 4.14
C VAL A 147 18.83 9.65 4.61
N GLN A 148 19.35 10.53 3.76
CA GLN A 148 19.42 11.96 4.06
C GLN A 148 18.10 12.65 3.67
N SER A 149 17.70 13.69 4.41
CA SER A 149 16.54 14.50 4.04
C SER A 149 16.71 15.12 2.65
N ILE A 150 15.62 15.23 1.88
CA ILE A 150 15.64 15.90 0.57
C ILE A 150 16.14 17.34 0.71
N ALA A 151 15.71 18.05 1.75
CA ALA A 151 16.10 19.43 1.99
C ALA A 151 17.63 19.58 2.10
N ASP A 152 18.30 18.67 2.79
CA ASP A 152 19.75 18.71 2.92
C ASP A 152 20.45 18.28 1.61
N SER A 153 19.93 17.27 0.90
CA SER A 153 20.44 16.86 -0.41
C SER A 153 20.35 17.97 -1.47
N VAL A 154 19.22 18.69 -1.51
CA VAL A 154 19.02 19.84 -2.40
C VAL A 154 19.95 20.99 -2.01
N ARG A 155 20.10 21.27 -0.72
CA ARG A 155 21.03 22.31 -0.23
C ARG A 155 22.45 22.01 -0.69
N ASP A 156 22.90 20.75 -0.54
CA ASP A 156 24.23 20.33 -0.95
C ASP A 156 24.44 20.46 -2.47
N ALA A 157 23.43 20.09 -3.28
CA ALA A 157 23.47 20.25 -4.72
C ALA A 157 23.53 21.73 -5.17
N VAL A 158 22.70 22.59 -4.59
CA VAL A 158 22.64 24.03 -4.90
C VAL A 158 23.95 24.72 -4.54
N GLU A 159 24.53 24.41 -3.38
CA GLU A 159 25.80 25.01 -2.95
C GLU A 159 26.97 24.61 -3.87
N LEU A 160 27.01 23.36 -4.37
CA LEU A 160 28.01 22.95 -5.37
C LEU A 160 27.79 23.62 -6.73
N GLU A 161 26.54 23.73 -7.16
CA GLU A 161 26.20 24.36 -8.43
C GLU A 161 26.54 25.86 -8.41
N GLN A 162 26.26 26.55 -7.31
CA GLN A 162 26.65 27.95 -7.13
C GLN A 162 28.17 28.13 -7.26
N ARG A 163 28.97 27.19 -6.72
CA ARG A 163 30.42 27.22 -6.90
C ARG A 163 30.85 27.05 -8.35
N ARG A 164 30.20 26.15 -9.11
CA ARG A 164 30.45 25.98 -10.55
C ARG A 164 30.15 27.28 -11.31
N ARG A 165 29.03 27.94 -11.00
CA ARG A 165 28.61 29.18 -11.65
C ARG A 165 29.52 30.37 -11.36
N VAL A 166 30.09 30.45 -10.16
CA VAL A 166 31.03 31.52 -9.77
C VAL A 166 32.42 31.33 -10.41
N VAL A 167 32.64 30.27 -11.21
CA VAL A 167 33.92 29.95 -11.85
C VAL A 167 35.06 30.07 -10.85
N ALA A 168 34.87 29.48 -9.67
CA ALA A 168 35.90 29.46 -8.64
C ALA A 168 37.11 28.66 -9.15
N TYR A 169 38.04 29.35 -9.82
CA TYR A 169 39.29 28.78 -10.29
C TYR A 169 40.12 28.32 -9.08
N GLY A 170 40.30 27.01 -8.94
CA GLY A 170 41.14 26.43 -7.90
C GLY A 170 40.68 25.05 -7.44
N PRO A 171 41.53 24.31 -6.71
CA PRO A 171 41.19 23.00 -6.17
C PRO A 171 39.98 23.08 -5.21
N PRO A 172 39.24 21.97 -5.01
CA PRO A 172 38.18 21.89 -4.01
C PRO A 172 38.62 22.35 -2.62
N SER A 173 37.81 23.17 -1.94
CA SER A 173 38.04 23.43 -0.54
C SER A 173 37.74 22.17 0.29
N VAL A 174 38.25 22.10 1.52
CA VAL A 174 37.94 20.99 2.44
C VAL A 174 36.43 20.84 2.65
N ARG A 175 35.69 21.95 2.70
CA ARG A 175 34.23 21.95 2.84
C ARG A 175 33.54 21.35 1.60
N ASP A 176 34.06 21.61 0.41
CA ASP A 176 33.52 21.03 -0.82
C ASP A 176 33.77 19.53 -0.89
N LEU A 177 34.96 19.07 -0.47
CA LEU A 177 35.26 17.64 -0.39
C LEU A 177 34.35 16.91 0.61
N GLN A 178 34.11 17.50 1.77
CA GLN A 178 33.17 16.95 2.75
C GLN A 178 31.75 16.86 2.18
N ARG A 179 31.31 17.88 1.44
CA ARG A 179 29.98 17.89 0.80
C ARG A 179 29.87 16.83 -0.28
N ILE A 180 30.87 16.70 -1.15
CA ILE A 180 30.93 15.65 -2.17
C ILE A 180 30.88 14.27 -1.50
N GLN A 181 31.66 14.04 -0.45
CA GLN A 181 31.63 12.78 0.31
C GLN A 181 30.26 12.49 0.94
N ARG A 182 29.54 13.52 1.42
CA ARG A 182 28.17 13.33 1.90
C ARG A 182 27.24 12.91 0.78
N MET A 183 27.26 13.62 -0.34
CA MET A 183 26.42 13.27 -1.49
C MET A 183 26.73 11.87 -2.03
N GLU A 184 28.00 11.47 -2.09
CA GLU A 184 28.41 10.12 -2.49
C GLU A 184 27.85 9.06 -1.53
N ARG A 185 27.89 9.30 -0.22
CA ARG A 185 27.28 8.42 0.77
C ARG A 185 25.77 8.34 0.61
N THR A 186 25.11 9.48 0.41
CA THR A 186 23.65 9.53 0.19
C THR A 186 23.27 8.75 -1.06
N MET A 187 23.96 8.96 -2.19
CA MET A 187 23.73 8.17 -3.40
C MET A 187 23.93 6.67 -3.19
N ALA A 188 24.94 6.27 -2.42
CA ALA A 188 25.18 4.86 -2.11
C ALA A 188 24.06 4.27 -1.23
N VAL A 189 23.59 5.02 -0.23
CA VAL A 189 22.46 4.61 0.62
C VAL A 189 21.17 4.54 -0.20
N ASP A 190 20.89 5.53 -1.04
CA ASP A 190 19.70 5.58 -1.90
C ASP A 190 19.68 4.39 -2.87
N HIS A 191 20.82 4.07 -3.49
CA HIS A 191 20.92 2.91 -4.38
C HIS A 191 20.71 1.60 -3.63
N LYS A 192 21.25 1.47 -2.42
CA LYS A 192 21.01 0.29 -1.58
C LYS A 192 19.52 0.18 -1.22
N LEU A 193 18.91 1.28 -0.78
CA LEU A 193 17.50 1.33 -0.42
C LEU A 193 16.61 0.93 -1.61
N ARG A 194 16.89 1.44 -2.81
CA ARG A 194 16.14 1.05 -4.02
C ARG A 194 16.19 -0.45 -4.27
N GLY A 195 17.36 -1.08 -4.15
CA GLY A 195 17.49 -2.54 -4.27
C GLY A 195 16.74 -3.30 -3.17
N ASP A 196 16.81 -2.84 -1.92
CA ASP A 196 16.09 -3.42 -0.79
C ASP A 196 14.55 -3.32 -1.00
N ILE A 197 14.08 -2.19 -1.55
CA ILE A 197 12.67 -1.93 -1.90
C ILE A 197 12.21 -2.79 -3.08
N GLU A 198 12.99 -2.89 -4.16
CA GLU A 198 12.66 -3.72 -5.32
C GLU A 198 12.47 -5.18 -4.90
N ALA A 199 13.40 -5.71 -4.10
CA ALA A 199 13.26 -7.06 -3.55
C ALA A 199 12.03 -7.21 -2.63
N TYR A 200 11.64 -6.15 -1.92
CA TYR A 200 10.43 -6.15 -1.10
C TYR A 200 9.15 -6.15 -1.94
N ILE A 201 9.12 -5.34 -3.01
CA ILE A 201 8.03 -5.28 -3.99
C ILE A 201 7.80 -6.65 -4.61
N GLU A 202 8.85 -7.31 -5.10
CA GLU A 202 8.75 -8.65 -5.70
C GLU A 202 8.12 -9.66 -4.73
N ARG A 203 8.52 -9.63 -3.45
CA ARG A 203 7.94 -10.50 -2.41
C ARG A 203 6.47 -10.17 -2.16
N LEU A 204 6.12 -8.89 -2.07
CA LEU A 204 4.73 -8.47 -1.87
C LEU A 204 3.83 -8.84 -3.05
N GLU A 205 4.30 -8.66 -4.28
CA GLU A 205 3.56 -9.04 -5.48
C GLU A 205 3.30 -10.55 -5.51
N ALA A 206 4.30 -11.37 -5.15
CA ALA A 206 4.12 -12.82 -5.03
C ALA A 206 3.10 -13.19 -3.95
N ILE A 207 3.11 -12.48 -2.81
CA ILE A 207 2.12 -12.66 -1.75
C ILE A 207 0.71 -12.29 -2.24
N ILE A 208 0.55 -11.14 -2.91
CA ILE A 208 -0.73 -10.66 -3.44
C ILE A 208 -1.28 -11.62 -4.51
N ALA A 209 -0.42 -12.11 -5.41
CA ALA A 209 -0.79 -13.10 -6.42
C ALA A 209 -1.27 -14.43 -5.83
N GLY A 210 -0.85 -14.75 -4.60
CA GLY A 210 -1.29 -15.93 -3.87
C GLY A 210 -2.68 -15.80 -3.22
N PHE A 211 -3.27 -14.60 -3.17
CA PHE A 211 -4.67 -14.46 -2.74
C PHE A 211 -5.58 -14.98 -3.85
N PRO A 212 -6.69 -15.66 -3.51
CA PRO A 212 -7.71 -15.93 -4.50
C PRO A 212 -8.13 -14.58 -5.12
N ALA A 213 -8.26 -14.56 -6.46
CA ALA A 213 -9.10 -13.54 -7.07
C ALA A 213 -10.43 -13.66 -6.34
N GLU A 214 -10.89 -12.59 -5.68
CA GLU A 214 -12.24 -12.61 -5.10
C GLU A 214 -13.15 -13.16 -6.19
N GLU A 215 -13.82 -14.27 -5.86
CA GLU A 215 -14.73 -14.95 -6.75
C GLU A 215 -15.59 -13.86 -7.40
N GLU A 216 -15.50 -13.73 -8.72
CA GLU A 216 -16.64 -13.21 -9.47
C GLU A 216 -17.82 -13.94 -8.87
N ASN A 217 -18.71 -13.20 -8.20
CA ASN A 217 -20.00 -13.73 -7.81
C ASN A 217 -20.63 -14.19 -9.12
N ASP A 218 -20.40 -15.45 -9.47
CA ASP A 218 -21.33 -16.26 -10.22
C ASP A 218 -22.58 -16.20 -9.37
N ASP A 219 -23.40 -15.19 -9.65
CA ASP A 219 -24.83 -15.25 -9.46
C ASP A 219 -25.33 -16.43 -10.31
N ASP A 220 -24.99 -17.66 -9.91
CA ASP A 220 -25.82 -18.85 -10.09
C ASP A 220 -27.05 -18.62 -9.22
N ALA A 221 -27.85 -17.64 -9.66
CA ALA A 221 -29.25 -17.61 -9.38
C ALA A 221 -29.80 -18.87 -10.05
N GLY A 222 -29.79 -19.97 -9.30
CA GLY A 222 -30.64 -21.11 -9.49
C GLY A 222 -32.07 -20.62 -9.63
N ILE A 223 -32.46 -20.31 -10.86
CA ILE A 223 -33.85 -20.17 -11.24
C ILE A 223 -34.39 -21.59 -11.29
N ASP A 224 -34.89 -22.01 -10.14
CA ASP A 224 -35.98 -22.96 -10.03
C ASP A 224 -37.12 -22.49 -10.94
N ARG A 225 -37.14 -23.02 -12.17
CA ARG A 225 -38.34 -23.10 -13.00
C ARG A 225 -38.63 -24.56 -13.22
N GLY A 226 -39.32 -25.14 -12.23
CA GLY A 226 -40.09 -26.34 -12.46
C GLY A 226 -41.03 -26.22 -13.67
N ARG A 227 -41.29 -27.41 -14.24
CA ARG A 227 -42.51 -27.83 -14.98
C ARG A 227 -42.42 -27.81 -16.52
N SER A 228 -42.25 -28.99 -17.12
CA SER A 228 -43.39 -29.85 -17.52
C SER A 228 -42.93 -31.17 -18.16
N ASP A 229 -43.39 -32.26 -17.56
CA ASP A 229 -44.13 -33.41 -18.13
C ASP A 229 -43.57 -34.25 -19.30
N ASN A 230 -43.63 -35.58 -19.03
CA ASN A 230 -43.81 -36.72 -19.94
C ASN A 230 -42.66 -37.04 -20.90
N ALA A 231 -42.34 -38.26 -21.25
CA ALA A 231 -42.65 -39.66 -20.93
C ALA A 231 -41.51 -40.42 -21.64
N GLU A 232 -40.98 -41.55 -21.22
CA GLU A 232 -41.51 -42.91 -21.39
C GLU A 232 -40.23 -43.78 -21.44
N ASN A 233 -40.24 -44.91 -20.71
CA ASN A 233 -39.64 -46.22 -21.01
C ASN A 233 -38.31 -46.28 -21.81
N ASN A 234 -37.31 -47.08 -21.46
CA ASN A 234 -37.44 -48.53 -21.29
C ASN A 234 -36.10 -49.18 -20.87
N ASP A 235 -36.21 -50.41 -20.38
CA ASP A 235 -35.21 -51.33 -19.81
C ASP A 235 -34.01 -51.74 -20.69
N GLY A 236 -32.97 -52.26 -20.03
CA GLY A 236 -31.96 -53.17 -20.60
C GLY A 236 -30.55 -52.92 -20.07
N ASN A 237 -30.16 -53.46 -18.92
CA ASN A 237 -29.55 -54.78 -18.73
C ASN A 237 -28.26 -55.01 -19.55
N GLY A 238 -27.14 -55.25 -18.88
CA GLY A 238 -25.87 -55.59 -19.53
C GLY A 238 -24.69 -55.63 -18.54
N ASP A 239 -24.55 -56.76 -17.86
CA ASP A 239 -23.42 -57.15 -17.03
C ASP A 239 -22.05 -57.10 -17.76
N ALA A 240 -21.01 -57.08 -16.92
CA ALA A 240 -19.78 -57.88 -17.01
C ALA A 240 -18.45 -57.13 -17.25
N GLU A 241 -17.62 -57.29 -16.21
CA GLU A 241 -16.25 -57.81 -16.29
C GLU A 241 -15.06 -56.88 -16.58
N THR A 242 -14.32 -56.67 -15.47
CA THR A 242 -12.88 -56.97 -15.27
C THR A 242 -11.84 -56.39 -16.21
N GLY A 243 -10.86 -55.69 -15.62
CA GLY A 243 -9.64 -55.29 -16.31
C GLY A 243 -8.59 -54.72 -15.37
N GLU A 244 -8.20 -55.50 -14.38
CA GLU A 244 -6.98 -55.30 -13.57
C GLU A 244 -5.74 -55.25 -14.48
N LYS A 245 -4.84 -54.27 -14.28
CA LYS A 245 -3.39 -54.44 -14.51
C LYS A 245 -2.57 -53.30 -13.91
N ASN A 246 -1.93 -53.63 -12.79
CA ASN A 246 -0.69 -53.05 -12.30
C ASN A 246 0.41 -53.09 -13.37
N SER A 247 1.30 -52.08 -13.39
CA SER A 247 2.76 -52.21 -13.21
C SER A 247 3.42 -50.87 -13.60
N ASP A 248 4.10 -50.16 -12.71
CA ASP A 248 5.41 -50.41 -12.07
C ASP A 248 6.56 -49.73 -12.85
N LYS A 249 7.31 -48.91 -12.08
CA LYS A 249 8.75 -48.62 -12.13
C LYS A 249 9.43 -47.77 -13.23
N ALA A 250 10.19 -46.80 -12.67
CA ALA A 250 11.62 -46.52 -12.87
C ALA A 250 12.02 -45.85 -14.21
N VAL A 251 12.95 -44.90 -14.28
CA VAL A 251 14.13 -44.50 -13.48
C VAL A 251 14.27 -42.98 -13.59
#